data_AF-A0AA96UD78-F1
#
_entry.id   AF-A0AA96UD78-F1
#
_cell.length_a   1.000
_cell.length_b   1.000
_cell.length_c   1.000
_cell.angle_alpha   90.00
_cell.angle_beta   90.00
_cell.angle_gamma   90.00
#
_symmetry.space_group_name_H-M   'P 1'
#
loop_
_entity.id
_entity.type
_entity.pdbx_description
1 polymer ?
#
loop_
_entity_poly.entity_id
_entity_poly.type
_entity_poly.pdbx_seq_one_letter_code
_entity_poly.pdbx_strand_id
1 'polypeptide(L)'
;MSIDIANESGWDVDEESILDVARYALDKMRIHPQSELSVILYDSESMAELHVQWMDLPGPTDVMSFPMDELRPGKEGEDLPEGLLGDIVLCPEVAKEQGLAAPTKHSMDEELQLLTVHGVLHVLGYDHEEPDEEREMFALQKRILDDWRAGRGLSGLSPAPTVH
;
A
#
# COMPACT_ATOMS: atom_id res chain seq x y z
N MET A 1 0.79 15.69 7.80
CA MET A 1 0.76 14.79 6.63
C MET A 1 -0.70 14.55 6.39
N SER A 2 -1.19 14.84 5.19
CA SER A 2 -2.60 14.60 4.85
C SER A 2 -2.69 13.21 4.26
N ILE A 3 -3.51 12.36 4.85
CA ILE A 3 -3.87 11.06 4.28
C ILE A 3 -5.39 11.04 4.24
N ASP A 4 -5.94 11.03 3.04
CA ASP A 4 -7.37 10.99 2.80
C ASP A 4 -7.76 9.57 2.39
N ILE A 5 -8.79 9.01 3.05
CA ILE A 5 -9.32 7.69 2.72
C ILE A 5 -10.75 7.84 2.22
N ALA A 6 -11.03 7.26 1.05
CA ALA A 6 -12.36 7.19 0.47
C ALA A 6 -12.73 5.73 0.20
N ASN A 7 -13.74 5.22 0.91
CA ASN A 7 -14.26 3.88 0.69
C ASN A 7 -15.51 3.92 -0.21
N GLU A 8 -15.32 3.60 -1.49
CA GLU A 8 -16.39 3.49 -2.49
C GLU A 8 -16.67 2.02 -2.86
N SER A 9 -16.01 1.07 -2.20
CA SER A 9 -16.10 -0.36 -2.51
C SER A 9 -17.39 -1.03 -2.05
N GLY A 10 -18.11 -0.42 -1.10
CA GLY A 10 -19.26 -1.02 -0.44
C GLY A 10 -18.91 -2.14 0.57
N TRP A 11 -17.62 -2.40 0.82
CA TRP A 11 -17.15 -3.32 1.84
C TRP A 11 -16.95 -2.62 3.19
N ASP A 12 -17.21 -3.35 4.28
CA ASP A 12 -16.83 -2.95 5.63
C ASP A 12 -15.34 -3.24 5.82
N VAL A 13 -14.52 -2.19 5.92
CA VAL A 13 -13.06 -2.26 5.98
C VAL A 13 -12.56 -1.45 7.17
N ASP A 14 -11.45 -1.89 7.77
CA ASP A 14 -10.81 -1.13 8.85
C ASP A 14 -9.98 0.06 8.29
N GLU A 15 -10.69 1.14 7.92
CA GLU A 15 -10.10 2.39 7.41
C GLU A 15 -9.10 3.01 8.39
N GLU A 16 -9.30 2.85 9.71
CA GLU A 16 -8.37 3.36 10.72
C GLU A 16 -7.04 2.63 10.65
N SER A 17 -7.05 1.30 10.43
CA SER A 17 -5.83 0.52 10.27
C SER A 17 -5.06 0.90 9.00
N ILE A 18 -5.77 1.19 7.90
CA ILE A 18 -5.18 1.64 6.63
C ILE A 18 -4.49 3.00 6.82
N LEU A 19 -5.19 3.97 7.43
CA LEU A 19 -4.65 5.29 7.69
C LEU A 19 -3.38 5.20 8.53
N ASP A 20 -3.43 4.40 9.59
CA ASP A 20 -2.32 4.30 10.51
C ASP A 20 -1.10 3.59 9.93
N VAL A 21 -1.30 2.49 9.19
CA VAL A 21 -0.18 1.80 8.54
C VAL A 21 0.44 2.63 7.42
N ALA A 22 -0.37 3.37 6.65
CA ALA A 22 0.11 4.31 5.63
C ALA A 22 0.98 5.41 6.28
N ARG A 23 0.47 6.03 7.35
CA ARG A 23 1.20 7.05 8.10
C ARG A 23 2.51 6.50 8.65
N TYR A 24 2.48 5.30 9.24
CA TYR A 24 3.67 4.67 9.79
C TYR A 24 4.71 4.39 8.70
N ALA A 25 4.28 3.89 7.53
CA ALA A 25 5.17 3.67 6.40
C ALA A 25 5.84 4.98 5.95
N LEU A 26 5.06 6.04 5.74
CA LEU A 26 5.60 7.35 5.32
C LEU A 26 6.56 7.95 6.36
N ASP A 27 6.24 7.87 7.65
CA ASP A 27 7.13 8.32 8.74
C ASP A 27 8.44 7.52 8.76
N LYS A 28 8.38 6.19 8.55
CA LYS A 28 9.58 5.33 8.46
C LYS A 28 10.43 5.63 7.24
N MET A 29 9.80 5.99 6.13
CA MET A 29 10.46 6.42 4.90
C MET A 29 10.92 7.88 4.95
N ARG A 30 10.71 8.57 6.07
CA ARG A 30 11.15 9.95 6.34
C ARG A 30 10.61 10.94 5.29
N ILE A 31 9.35 10.76 4.91
CA ILE A 31 8.66 11.65 3.97
C ILE A 31 8.28 12.96 4.66
N HIS A 32 8.26 14.06 3.90
CA HIS A 32 7.95 15.36 4.46
C HIS A 32 6.55 15.37 5.10
N PRO A 33 6.37 15.93 6.30
CA PRO A 33 5.08 15.95 6.98
C PRO A 33 4.02 16.81 6.29
N GLN A 34 4.33 17.55 5.23
CA GLN A 34 3.33 18.26 4.42
C GLN A 34 3.01 17.54 3.09
N SER A 35 3.47 16.31 2.92
CA SER A 35 3.04 15.49 1.79
C SER A 35 1.58 15.03 1.93
N GLU A 36 0.93 14.83 0.79
CA GLU A 36 -0.46 14.39 0.66
C GLU A 36 -0.53 13.03 -0.04
N LEU A 37 -1.27 12.09 0.54
CA LEU A 37 -1.55 10.75 -0.01
C LEU A 37 -3.06 10.52 -0.02
N SER A 38 -3.60 10.02 -1.12
CA SER A 38 -4.98 9.56 -1.19
C SER A 38 -5.02 8.03 -1.23
N VAL A 39 -5.93 7.41 -0.48
CA VAL A 39 -6.20 5.97 -0.56
C VAL A 39 -7.69 5.78 -0.87
N ILE A 40 -7.98 5.14 -2.00
CA ILE A 40 -9.34 4.92 -2.48
C ILE A 40 -9.60 3.42 -2.52
N LEU A 41 -10.70 2.97 -1.93
CA LEU A 41 -11.13 1.58 -2.03
C LEU A 41 -12.27 1.48 -3.05
N TYR A 42 -12.09 0.66 -4.07
CA TYR A 42 -13.08 0.41 -5.11
C TYR A 42 -13.57 -1.04 -5.11
N ASP A 43 -14.78 -1.24 -5.63
CA ASP A 43 -15.28 -2.58 -5.94
C ASP A 43 -14.53 -3.17 -7.15
N SER A 44 -14.73 -4.46 -7.40
CA SER A 44 -14.04 -5.18 -8.47
C SER A 44 -14.39 -4.67 -9.88
N GLU A 45 -15.61 -4.16 -10.09
CA GLU A 45 -16.04 -3.62 -11.37
C GLU A 45 -15.30 -2.32 -11.69
N SER A 46 -15.33 -1.36 -10.76
CA SER A 46 -14.64 -0.08 -10.87
C SER A 46 -13.12 -0.28 -10.97
N MET A 47 -12.57 -1.23 -10.22
CA MET A 47 -11.15 -1.58 -10.29
C MET A 47 -10.76 -2.15 -11.66
N ALA A 48 -11.59 -3.02 -12.24
CA ALA A 48 -11.34 -3.58 -13.57
C ALA A 48 -11.41 -2.52 -14.66
N GLU A 49 -12.35 -1.57 -14.57
CA GLU A 49 -12.43 -0.44 -15.49
C GLU A 49 -11.16 0.41 -15.46
N LEU A 50 -10.67 0.74 -14.25
CA LEU A 50 -9.44 1.50 -14.11
C LEU A 50 -8.20 0.72 -14.58
N HIS A 51 -8.13 -0.58 -14.31
CA HIS A 51 -7.02 -1.43 -14.73
C HIS A 51 -6.91 -1.50 -16.26
N VAL A 52 -8.04 -1.59 -16.97
CA VAL A 52 -8.07 -1.48 -18.43
C VAL A 52 -7.69 -0.06 -18.89
N GLN A 53 -8.25 0.97 -18.26
CA GLN A 53 -8.00 2.35 -18.66
C GLN A 53 -6.53 2.76 -18.56
N TRP A 54 -5.84 2.32 -17.50
CA TRP A 54 -4.48 2.76 -17.19
C TRP A 54 -3.40 1.76 -17.60
N MET A 55 -3.69 0.46 -17.59
CA MET A 55 -2.71 -0.61 -17.88
C MET A 55 -3.05 -1.44 -19.13
N ASP A 56 -4.21 -1.24 -19.76
CA ASP A 56 -4.71 -2.05 -20.89
C ASP A 56 -4.79 -3.55 -20.55
N LEU A 57 -5.00 -3.87 -19.27
CA LEU A 57 -5.08 -5.24 -18.75
C LEU A 57 -6.52 -5.56 -18.29
N PRO A 58 -7.05 -6.75 -18.64
CA PRO A 58 -8.42 -7.12 -18.29
C PRO A 58 -8.54 -7.59 -16.83
N GLY A 59 -9.70 -7.29 -16.22
CA GLY A 59 -10.08 -7.77 -14.89
C GLY A 59 -9.54 -6.90 -13.75
N PRO A 60 -10.03 -7.09 -12.51
CA PRO A 60 -9.57 -6.32 -11.37
C PRO A 60 -8.18 -6.77 -10.91
N THR A 61 -7.47 -5.86 -10.26
CA THR A 61 -6.28 -6.17 -9.47
C THR A 61 -6.48 -5.74 -8.02
N ASP A 62 -5.59 -6.15 -7.15
CA ASP A 62 -5.56 -5.89 -5.71
C ASP A 62 -5.23 -4.45 -5.35
N VAL A 63 -4.19 -3.89 -5.97
CA VAL A 63 -3.70 -2.54 -5.74
C VAL A 63 -3.20 -1.90 -7.03
N MET A 64 -3.43 -0.60 -7.17
CA MET A 64 -2.77 0.25 -8.16
C MET A 64 -2.25 1.50 -7.49
N SER A 65 -1.07 1.95 -7.90
CA SER A 65 -0.40 3.12 -7.34
C SER A 65 -0.13 4.14 -8.43
N PHE A 66 -0.62 5.37 -8.24
CA PHE A 66 -0.50 6.47 -9.19
C PHE A 66 0.35 7.58 -8.56
N PRO A 67 1.68 7.56 -8.76
CA PRO A 67 2.54 8.63 -8.27
C PRO A 67 2.21 9.95 -9.00
N MET A 68 2.09 11.05 -8.25
CA MET A 68 1.88 12.39 -8.82
C MET A 68 3.18 13.18 -8.96
N ASP A 69 3.87 13.45 -7.85
CA ASP A 69 5.21 14.03 -7.86
C ASP A 69 6.27 12.93 -7.72
N GLU A 70 7.45 13.08 -8.34
CA GLU A 70 8.61 12.18 -8.16
C GLU A 70 9.29 12.39 -6.78
N LEU A 71 8.51 12.35 -5.70
CA LEU A 71 9.01 12.47 -4.33
C LEU A 71 9.75 11.17 -3.95
N ARG A 72 10.99 11.32 -3.49
CA ARG A 72 11.84 10.21 -3.05
C ARG A 72 12.10 10.29 -1.55
N PRO A 73 12.29 9.15 -0.86
CA PRO A 73 12.73 9.14 0.54
C PRO A 73 13.99 9.99 0.72
N GLY A 74 13.97 10.93 1.68
CA GLY A 74 15.12 11.81 1.92
C GLY A 74 16.20 11.18 2.79
N LYS A 75 17.44 11.65 2.63
CA LYS A 75 18.58 11.18 3.45
C LYS A 75 18.71 11.98 4.75
N GLU A 76 19.50 11.47 5.70
CA GLU A 76 19.82 12.22 6.93
C GLU A 76 20.57 13.52 6.61
N GLY A 77 19.95 14.66 6.96
CA GLY A 77 20.52 15.99 6.78
C GLY A 77 20.10 16.73 5.50
N GLU A 78 19.17 16.17 4.72
CA GLU A 78 18.58 16.84 3.55
C GLU A 78 17.24 17.52 3.90
N ASP A 79 16.99 18.67 3.27
CA ASP A 79 15.66 19.30 3.28
C ASP A 79 14.71 18.43 2.46
N LEU A 80 13.64 17.97 3.09
CA LEU A 80 12.64 17.10 2.48
C LEU A 80 11.67 17.94 1.64
N PRO A 81 11.50 17.65 0.34
CA PRO A 81 10.59 18.41 -0.53
C PRO A 81 9.12 18.18 -0.13
N GLU A 82 8.33 19.25 -0.18
CA GLU A 82 6.86 19.21 -0.13
C GLU A 82 6.30 18.77 -1.49
N GLY A 83 5.20 18.01 -1.51
CA GLY A 83 4.52 17.62 -2.75
C GLY A 83 3.42 16.58 -2.57
N LEU A 84 2.71 16.30 -3.65
CA LEU A 84 1.65 15.29 -3.76
C LEU A 84 2.28 13.93 -4.03
N LEU A 85 2.13 12.99 -3.11
CA LEU A 85 2.64 11.62 -3.31
C LEU A 85 1.84 10.96 -4.44
N GLY A 86 0.52 11.04 -4.35
CA GLY A 86 -0.40 10.53 -5.35
C GLY A 86 -1.49 9.65 -4.74
N ASP A 87 -1.98 8.71 -5.53
CA ASP A 87 -3.16 7.91 -5.19
C ASP A 87 -2.83 6.42 -5.11
N ILE A 88 -3.35 5.75 -4.08
CA ILE A 88 -3.36 4.29 -3.96
C ILE A 88 -4.80 3.83 -4.08
N VAL A 89 -5.06 2.95 -5.04
CA VAL A 89 -6.38 2.35 -5.25
C VAL A 89 -6.33 0.90 -4.81
N LEU A 90 -7.21 0.50 -3.90
CA LEU A 90 -7.30 -0.84 -3.32
C LEU A 90 -8.63 -1.51 -3.70
N CYS A 91 -8.61 -2.82 -3.91
CA CYS A 91 -9.83 -3.60 -4.10
C CYS A 91 -10.04 -4.63 -2.97
N PRO A 92 -10.95 -4.39 -2.01
CA PRO A 92 -11.18 -5.30 -0.88
C PRO A 92 -11.61 -6.70 -1.29
N GLU A 93 -12.36 -6.84 -2.38
CA GLU A 93 -12.81 -8.13 -2.89
C GLU A 93 -11.62 -9.00 -3.33
N VAL A 94 -10.71 -8.44 -4.13
CA VAL A 94 -9.48 -9.13 -4.57
C VAL A 94 -8.54 -9.37 -3.40
N ALA A 95 -8.36 -8.38 -2.52
CA ALA A 95 -7.53 -8.51 -1.32
C ALA A 95 -8.00 -9.65 -0.41
N LYS A 96 -9.32 -9.82 -0.26
CA LYS A 96 -9.87 -10.96 0.48
C LYS A 96 -9.51 -12.30 -0.16
N GLU A 97 -9.62 -12.41 -1.47
CA GLU A 97 -9.27 -13.65 -2.19
C GLU A 97 -7.77 -13.96 -2.07
N GLN A 98 -6.91 -12.95 -2.23
CA GLN A 98 -5.46 -13.08 -2.08
C GLN A 98 -5.06 -13.45 -0.66
N GLY A 99 -5.59 -12.78 0.36
CA GLY A 99 -5.27 -13.08 1.76
C GLY A 99 -5.64 -14.52 2.15
N LEU A 100 -6.73 -15.06 1.59
CA LEU A 100 -7.12 -16.47 1.76
C LEU A 100 -6.22 -17.45 1.01
N ALA A 101 -5.69 -17.05 -0.15
CA ALA A 101 -4.77 -17.83 -0.97
C ALA A 101 -3.31 -17.75 -0.46
N ALA A 102 -2.97 -16.71 0.31
CA ALA A 102 -1.64 -16.45 0.79
C ALA A 102 -1.12 -17.55 1.74
N PRO A 103 0.20 -17.76 1.83
CA PRO A 103 0.80 -18.75 2.73
C PRO A 103 0.42 -18.55 4.21
N THR A 104 0.22 -17.30 4.61
CA THR A 104 -0.14 -16.92 5.98
C THR A 104 -1.65 -16.98 6.25
N LYS A 105 -2.50 -17.11 5.21
CA LYS A 105 -3.97 -17.21 5.31
C LYS A 105 -4.57 -16.16 6.25
N HIS A 106 -4.38 -14.91 5.89
CA HIS A 106 -4.72 -13.76 6.72
C HIS A 106 -6.05 -13.13 6.28
N SER A 107 -6.58 -12.21 7.08
CA SER A 107 -7.87 -11.57 6.79
C SER A 107 -7.78 -10.56 5.64
N MET A 108 -8.95 -10.12 5.14
CA MET A 108 -9.03 -9.03 4.17
C MET A 108 -8.37 -7.75 4.71
N ASP A 109 -8.63 -7.36 5.95
CA ASP A 109 -8.02 -6.16 6.55
C ASP A 109 -6.50 -6.30 6.68
N GLU A 110 -6.03 -7.50 7.00
CA GLU A 110 -4.60 -7.79 7.05
C GLU A 110 -3.94 -7.70 5.67
N GLU A 111 -4.63 -8.12 4.61
CA GLU A 111 -4.13 -7.96 3.24
C GLU A 111 -4.17 -6.48 2.82
N LEU A 112 -5.24 -5.75 3.14
CA LEU A 112 -5.32 -4.31 2.88
C LEU A 112 -4.18 -3.54 3.57
N GLN A 113 -3.79 -3.93 4.80
CA GLN A 113 -2.62 -3.35 5.46
C GLN A 113 -1.32 -3.61 4.68
N LEU A 114 -1.16 -4.83 4.16
CA LEU A 114 -0.01 -5.21 3.35
C LEU A 114 0.03 -4.42 2.03
N LEU A 115 -1.10 -4.39 1.31
CA LEU A 115 -1.25 -3.67 0.04
C LEU A 115 -1.10 -2.16 0.22
N THR A 116 -1.49 -1.61 1.37
CA THR A 116 -1.26 -0.19 1.69
C THR A 116 0.22 0.11 1.81
N VAL A 117 0.99 -0.70 2.53
CA VAL A 117 2.46 -0.53 2.61
C VAL A 117 3.09 -0.71 1.23
N HIS A 118 2.62 -1.71 0.47
CA HIS A 118 3.08 -1.97 -0.88
C HIS A 118 2.86 -0.77 -1.81
N GLY A 119 1.64 -0.22 -1.81
CA GLY A 119 1.30 0.96 -2.61
C GLY A 119 2.10 2.21 -2.21
N VAL A 120 2.33 2.42 -0.90
CA VAL A 120 3.19 3.52 -0.44
C VAL A 120 4.61 3.36 -1.00
N LEU A 121 5.17 2.15 -1.02
CA LEU A 121 6.50 1.93 -1.58
C LEU A 121 6.55 2.21 -3.08
N HIS A 122 5.54 1.79 -3.85
CA HIS A 122 5.41 2.11 -5.28
C HIS A 122 5.33 3.61 -5.53
N VAL A 123 4.49 4.32 -4.77
CA VAL A 123 4.38 5.79 -4.88
C VAL A 123 5.71 6.50 -4.58
N LEU A 124 6.55 5.91 -3.74
CA LEU A 124 7.90 6.41 -3.42
C LEU A 124 8.97 6.00 -4.44
N GLY A 125 8.60 5.30 -5.51
CA GLY A 125 9.47 4.88 -6.60
C GLY A 125 10.25 3.59 -6.36
N TYR A 126 9.82 2.75 -5.40
CA TYR A 126 10.29 1.37 -5.32
C TYR A 126 9.50 0.51 -6.29
N ASP A 127 10.18 -0.38 -6.99
CA ASP A 127 9.56 -1.34 -7.90
C ASP A 127 10.00 -2.76 -7.52
N HIS A 128 9.38 -3.76 -8.13
CA HIS A 128 9.69 -5.17 -7.94
C HIS A 128 9.68 -5.95 -9.27
N GLU A 129 9.90 -5.28 -10.41
CA GLU A 129 10.04 -5.95 -11.70
C GLU A 129 11.34 -6.77 -11.81
N GLU A 130 12.45 -6.26 -11.28
CA GLU A 130 13.73 -6.98 -11.25
C GLU A 130 13.91 -7.78 -9.96
N PRO A 131 14.56 -8.97 -10.00
CA PRO A 131 14.75 -9.81 -8.81
C PRO A 131 15.50 -9.13 -7.66
N ASP A 132 16.34 -8.15 -7.94
CA ASP A 132 17.11 -7.42 -6.92
C ASP A 132 16.24 -6.35 -6.25
N GLU A 133 15.42 -5.65 -7.02
CA GLU A 133 14.45 -4.66 -6.57
C GLU A 133 13.32 -5.32 -5.77
N GLU A 134 12.79 -6.45 -6.26
CA GLU A 134 11.79 -7.25 -5.55
C GLU A 134 12.28 -7.64 -4.15
N ARG A 135 13.51 -8.15 -4.04
CA ARG A 135 14.08 -8.53 -2.74
C ARG A 135 14.22 -7.34 -1.80
N GLU A 136 14.60 -6.17 -2.32
CA GLU A 136 14.72 -4.96 -1.53
C GLU A 136 13.35 -4.47 -1.06
N MET A 137 12.40 -4.31 -1.97
CA MET A 137 11.06 -3.83 -1.69
C MET A 137 10.32 -4.76 -0.74
N PHE A 138 10.38 -6.07 -0.95
CA PHE A 138 9.66 -7.04 -0.10
C PHE A 138 10.29 -7.12 1.29
N ALA A 139 11.61 -7.03 1.40
CA ALA A 139 12.27 -6.95 2.70
C ALA A 139 11.88 -5.67 3.45
N LEU A 140 11.77 -4.54 2.74
CA LEU A 140 11.35 -3.27 3.30
C LEU A 140 9.88 -3.30 3.74
N GLN A 141 8.98 -3.78 2.88
CA GLN A 141 7.56 -3.97 3.15
C GLN A 141 7.36 -4.82 4.41
N LYS A 142 8.02 -5.99 4.45
CA LYS A 142 7.95 -6.89 5.61
C LYS A 142 8.42 -6.21 6.88
N ARG A 143 9.55 -5.49 6.83
CA ARG A 143 10.10 -4.79 8.01
C ARG A 143 9.15 -3.70 8.52
N ILE A 144 8.58 -2.89 7.62
CA ILE A 144 7.64 -1.82 7.99
C ILE A 144 6.41 -2.43 8.67
N LEU A 145 5.84 -3.48 8.07
CA LEU A 145 4.64 -4.13 8.59
C LEU A 145 4.89 -4.85 9.93
N ASP A 146 6.02 -5.55 10.05
CA ASP A 146 6.45 -6.20 11.30
C ASP A 146 6.60 -5.17 12.44
N ASP A 147 7.32 -4.07 12.19
CA ASP A 147 7.57 -3.06 13.20
C ASP A 147 6.26 -2.34 13.60
N TRP A 148 5.38 -2.06 12.63
CA TRP A 148 4.06 -1.46 12.86
C TRP A 148 3.18 -2.34 13.76
N ARG A 149 3.09 -3.63 13.43
CA ARG A 149 2.33 -4.62 14.23
C ARG A 149 2.90 -4.76 15.63
N ALA A 150 4.23 -4.81 15.76
CA ALA A 150 4.91 -4.90 17.05
C ALA A 150 4.62 -3.67 17.93
N GLY A 151 4.64 -2.46 17.35
CA GLY A 151 4.29 -1.22 18.05
C GLY A 151 2.86 -1.20 18.60
N ARG A 152 1.96 -1.97 17.99
CA ARG A 152 0.55 -2.11 18.37
C ARG A 152 0.26 -3.33 19.25
N GLY A 153 1.29 -4.12 19.60
CA GLY A 153 1.13 -5.34 20.39
C GLY A 153 0.38 -6.45 19.66
N LEU A 154 0.28 -6.39 18.32
CA LEU A 154 -0.32 -7.43 17.52
C LEU A 154 0.63 -8.64 17.48
N SER A 155 0.13 -9.80 17.92
CA SER A 155 0.88 -11.06 17.92
C SER A 155 0.54 -11.89 16.70
N GLY A 156 1.55 -12.39 15.98
CA GLY A 156 1.36 -13.28 14.84
C GLY A 156 2.43 -13.08 13.77
N LEU A 157 2.40 -13.93 12.74
CA LEU A 157 3.16 -13.64 11.52
C LEU A 157 2.51 -12.44 10.84
N SER A 158 3.32 -11.54 10.31
CA SER A 158 2.81 -10.50 9.43
C SER A 158 2.28 -11.13 8.14
N PRO A 159 1.25 -10.51 7.53
CA PRO A 159 0.80 -10.85 6.19
C PRO A 159 1.99 -10.93 5.23
N ALA A 160 1.93 -11.91 4.35
CA ALA A 160 2.96 -12.15 3.35
C ALA A 160 2.27 -12.17 1.99
N PRO A 161 2.85 -11.52 0.97
CA PRO A 161 2.21 -11.41 -0.33
C PRO A 161 2.03 -12.79 -0.96
N THR A 162 0.99 -12.96 -1.76
CA THR A 162 0.91 -14.06 -2.72
C THR A 162 1.97 -13.87 -3.80
N VAL A 163 3.12 -14.51 -3.62
CA VAL A 163 4.16 -14.54 -4.66
C VAL A 163 3.71 -15.50 -5.76
N HIS A 164 3.51 -14.99 -6.98
CA HIS A 164 3.21 -15.81 -8.17
C HIS A 164 4.49 -16.28 -8.86
#